data_AF-A0A7J6NQH1-F1
#
_entry.id   AF-A0A7J6NQH1-F1
#
_cell.length_a   1.000
_cell.length_b   1.000
_cell.length_c   1.000
_cell.angle_alpha   90.00
_cell.angle_beta   90.00
_cell.angle_gamma   90.00
#
_symmetry.space_group_name_H-M   'P 1'
#
loop_
_entity.id
_entity.type
_entity.pdbx_description
1 polymer ?
#
loop_
_entity_poly.entity_id
_entity_poly.type
_entity_poly.pdbx_seq_one_letter_code
_entity_poly.pdbx_strand_id
1 'polypeptide(L)'
;MVFLDKCCIPQKDPIAKSYGISRLADYLHASDKLLILWSPDYLDRLWCVYELAVFLETHDKDDVVLLNLDHLKLCVSLMFLQFLSIVIASLTEQYCVDVWHILHALLLASSLTTDFGAYRCSEEWQKFCSEVKRFTLRKAKCSSLADYPILKQLIVDMYGSEARFEAAVRALWLGERRERQCPAWLFSAASLRIICASYIPLIFGRVAGAIARLIKNDKYDLVPIYSSGVVCKAIPNNVQVLLWELRGSIIPIIFACARAPLMLLIAHELATGCTLSKWCRGVIFVSLFQAYNCFSKMICGASTSRPPLFPVPMNPPADEARLWIFGTVVVTSLFLIIRRSYVYEVPSVVK
;
A
#
# COMPACT_ATOMS: atom_id res chain seq x y z
N MET A 1 4.76 -27.08 -13.81
CA MET A 1 5.53 -26.71 -15.02
C MET A 1 5.03 -25.35 -15.48
N VAL A 2 5.86 -24.50 -16.08
CA VAL A 2 5.43 -23.19 -16.62
C VAL A 2 5.61 -23.21 -18.14
N PHE A 3 4.56 -22.89 -18.88
CA PHE A 3 4.61 -22.67 -20.32
C PHE A 3 4.84 -21.18 -20.59
N LEU A 4 5.84 -20.85 -21.40
CA LEU A 4 6.11 -19.49 -21.83
C LEU A 4 6.15 -19.47 -23.36
N ASP A 5 5.13 -18.88 -23.97
CA ASP A 5 4.89 -18.79 -25.42
C ASP A 5 6.18 -18.62 -26.24
N LYS A 6 6.97 -17.61 -25.91
CA LYS A 6 8.18 -17.20 -26.62
C LYS A 6 9.33 -18.20 -26.49
N CYS A 7 9.33 -19.00 -25.44
CA CYS A 7 10.36 -20.01 -25.16
C CYS A 7 9.95 -21.41 -25.64
N CYS A 8 8.65 -21.72 -25.60
CA CYS A 8 8.13 -23.05 -25.92
C CYS A 8 7.76 -23.20 -27.41
N ILE A 9 7.46 -22.10 -28.11
CA ILE A 9 7.17 -22.13 -29.55
C ILE A 9 8.41 -21.66 -30.32
N PRO A 10 8.94 -22.47 -31.27
CA PRO A 10 10.07 -22.07 -32.09
C PRO A 10 9.79 -20.75 -32.84
N GLN A 11 10.53 -19.69 -32.51
CA GLN A 11 10.28 -18.35 -33.07
C GLN A 11 10.92 -18.15 -34.45
N LYS A 12 11.94 -18.94 -34.80
CA LYS A 12 12.75 -18.78 -36.02
C LYS A 12 12.31 -19.67 -37.19
N ASP A 13 11.70 -20.81 -36.90
CA ASP A 13 11.20 -21.75 -37.91
C ASP A 13 9.70 -21.48 -38.13
N PRO A 14 9.29 -20.92 -39.29
CA PRO A 14 7.90 -20.57 -39.54
C PRO A 14 6.96 -21.78 -39.56
N ILE A 15 7.44 -22.97 -39.95
CA ILE A 15 6.61 -24.19 -40.01
C ILE A 15 6.38 -24.69 -38.59
N ALA A 16 7.44 -24.82 -37.79
CA ALA A 16 7.32 -25.23 -36.40
C ALA A 16 6.56 -24.21 -35.56
N LYS A 17 6.69 -22.91 -35.86
CA LYS A 17 5.90 -21.85 -35.24
C LYS A 17 4.41 -22.00 -35.53
N SER A 18 4.05 -22.22 -36.80
CA SER A 18 2.66 -22.45 -37.22
C SER A 18 2.05 -23.66 -36.50
N TYR A 19 2.81 -24.76 -36.41
CA TYR A 19 2.39 -25.93 -35.65
C TYR A 19 2.19 -25.60 -34.16
N GLY A 20 3.11 -24.86 -33.55
CA GLY A 20 2.99 -24.38 -32.17
C GLY A 20 1.74 -23.52 -31.94
N ILE A 21 1.44 -22.58 -32.85
CA ILE A 21 0.23 -21.74 -32.80
C ILE A 21 -1.02 -22.60 -32.85
N SER A 22 -1.08 -23.58 -33.77
CA SER A 22 -2.24 -24.45 -33.93
C SER A 22 -2.54 -25.30 -32.68
N ARG A 23 -1.53 -25.52 -31.83
CA ARG A 23 -1.60 -26.30 -30.59
C ARG A 23 -1.72 -25.44 -29.34
N LEU A 24 -1.72 -24.11 -29.47
CA LEU A 24 -1.72 -23.20 -28.33
C LEU A 24 -2.97 -23.39 -27.45
N ALA A 25 -4.13 -23.62 -28.06
CA ALA A 25 -5.36 -23.92 -27.33
C ALA A 25 -5.24 -25.18 -26.46
N ASP A 26 -4.60 -26.24 -26.96
CA ASP A 26 -4.38 -27.48 -26.20
C ASP A 26 -3.56 -27.21 -24.94
N TYR A 27 -2.52 -26.36 -25.03
CA TYR A 27 -1.71 -25.98 -23.86
C TYR A 27 -2.50 -25.14 -22.85
N LEU A 28 -3.30 -24.19 -23.33
CA LEU A 28 -4.11 -23.33 -22.47
C LEU A 28 -5.20 -24.14 -21.75
N HIS A 29 -5.84 -25.09 -22.43
CA HIS A 29 -6.82 -26.00 -21.83
C HIS A 29 -6.21 -26.92 -20.76
N ALA A 30 -4.93 -27.24 -20.87
CA ALA A 30 -4.21 -28.08 -19.90
C ALA A 30 -3.56 -27.28 -18.76
N SER A 31 -3.68 -25.95 -18.74
CA SER A 31 -2.99 -25.09 -17.78
C SER A 31 -3.91 -24.72 -16.61
N ASP A 32 -3.47 -24.90 -15.36
CA ASP A 32 -4.29 -24.56 -14.20
C ASP A 32 -4.54 -23.04 -14.03
N LYS A 33 -3.60 -22.21 -14.49
CA LYS A 33 -3.61 -20.75 -14.31
C LYS A 33 -2.94 -20.04 -15.48
N LEU A 34 -3.40 -18.83 -15.75
CA LEU A 34 -2.81 -17.93 -16.76
C LEU A 34 -2.28 -16.66 -16.10
N LEU A 35 -0.95 -16.49 -16.12
CA LEU A 35 -0.29 -15.25 -15.69
C LEU A 35 -0.06 -14.34 -16.89
N ILE A 36 -0.70 -13.18 -16.90
CA ILE A 36 -0.54 -12.17 -17.94
C ILE A 36 0.26 -10.99 -17.39
N LEU A 37 1.41 -10.74 -18.02
CA LEU A 37 2.16 -9.51 -17.87
C LEU A 37 1.65 -8.51 -18.90
N TRP A 38 0.79 -7.59 -18.49
CA TRP A 38 0.17 -6.63 -19.40
C TRP A 38 0.87 -5.27 -19.39
N SER A 39 0.75 -4.61 -20.53
CA SER A 39 1.19 -3.25 -20.83
C SER A 39 0.07 -2.55 -21.61
N PRO A 40 0.10 -1.22 -21.78
CA PRO A 40 -0.96 -0.50 -22.51
C PRO A 40 -1.21 -1.04 -23.94
N ASP A 41 -0.20 -1.60 -24.59
CA ASP A 41 -0.30 -2.24 -25.92
C ASP A 41 -0.67 -3.74 -25.86
N TYR A 42 -1.13 -4.27 -24.72
CA TYR A 42 -1.52 -5.67 -24.60
C TYR A 42 -2.69 -6.03 -25.54
N LEU A 43 -3.72 -5.17 -25.59
CA LEU A 43 -4.90 -5.39 -26.43
C LEU A 43 -4.63 -5.15 -27.92
N ASP A 44 -3.53 -4.47 -28.23
CA ASP A 44 -3.04 -4.31 -29.60
C ASP A 44 -2.42 -5.60 -30.13
N ARG A 45 -2.12 -6.61 -29.30
CA ARG A 45 -1.47 -7.86 -29.72
C ARG A 45 -2.51 -8.97 -29.85
N LEU A 46 -2.87 -9.31 -31.10
CA LEU A 46 -3.91 -10.30 -31.40
C LEU A 46 -3.65 -11.64 -30.70
N TRP A 47 -2.41 -12.09 -30.72
CA TRP A 47 -1.98 -13.32 -30.07
C TRP A 47 -2.34 -13.35 -28.57
N CYS A 48 -1.99 -12.29 -27.85
CA CYS A 48 -2.24 -12.20 -26.40
C CYS A 48 -3.74 -12.21 -26.08
N VAL A 49 -4.54 -11.50 -26.88
CA VAL A 49 -6.00 -11.48 -26.69
C VAL A 49 -6.62 -12.84 -27.01
N TYR A 50 -6.11 -13.54 -28.02
CA TYR A 50 -6.52 -14.91 -28.33
C TYR A 50 -6.23 -15.86 -27.16
N GLU A 51 -5.00 -15.87 -26.62
CA GLU A 51 -4.63 -16.73 -25.49
C GLU A 51 -5.56 -16.57 -24.29
N LEU A 52 -5.84 -15.32 -23.93
CA LEU A 52 -6.73 -15.04 -22.81
C LEU A 52 -8.16 -15.52 -23.08
N ALA A 53 -8.68 -15.28 -24.28
CA ALA A 53 -10.04 -15.64 -24.63
C ALA A 53 -10.23 -17.17 -24.60
N VAL A 54 -9.28 -17.91 -25.18
CA VAL A 54 -9.24 -19.37 -25.19
C VAL A 54 -9.16 -19.93 -23.77
N PHE A 55 -8.26 -19.38 -22.94
CA PHE A 55 -8.13 -19.82 -21.55
C PHE A 55 -9.44 -19.65 -20.78
N LEU A 56 -10.09 -18.49 -20.92
CA LEU A 56 -11.35 -18.17 -20.24
C LEU A 56 -12.58 -18.90 -20.80
N GLU A 57 -12.46 -19.63 -21.91
CA GLU A 57 -13.52 -20.51 -22.39
C GLU A 57 -13.65 -21.77 -21.52
N THR A 58 -12.53 -22.23 -20.95
CA THR A 58 -12.45 -23.49 -20.20
C THR A 58 -12.15 -23.30 -18.72
N HIS A 59 -11.72 -22.10 -18.30
CA HIS A 59 -11.31 -21.81 -16.94
C HIS A 59 -12.16 -20.73 -16.31
N ASP A 60 -12.21 -20.76 -14.98
CA ASP A 60 -12.79 -19.68 -14.23
C ASP A 60 -11.93 -18.42 -14.36
N LYS A 61 -12.59 -17.27 -14.28
CA LYS A 61 -11.87 -16.00 -14.34
C LYS A 61 -10.78 -15.95 -13.26
N ASP A 62 -10.99 -16.58 -12.09
CA ASP A 62 -10.10 -16.51 -10.91
C ASP A 62 -8.74 -17.17 -11.16
N ASP A 63 -8.64 -17.96 -12.22
CA ASP A 63 -7.39 -18.59 -12.65
C ASP A 63 -6.50 -17.66 -13.49
N VAL A 64 -7.02 -16.48 -13.88
CA VAL A 64 -6.24 -15.44 -14.56
C VAL A 64 -5.65 -14.45 -13.57
N VAL A 65 -4.32 -14.31 -13.58
CA VAL A 65 -3.56 -13.33 -12.80
C VAL A 65 -3.01 -12.26 -13.74
N LEU A 66 -3.35 -10.99 -13.47
CA LEU A 66 -2.90 -9.86 -14.26
C LEU A 66 -1.88 -9.03 -13.48
N LEU A 67 -0.68 -8.92 -14.03
CA LEU A 67 0.38 -8.07 -13.50
C LEU A 67 0.71 -6.97 -14.51
N ASN A 68 0.60 -5.73 -14.06
CA ASN A 68 1.05 -4.58 -14.85
C ASN A 68 2.59 -4.53 -14.84
N LEU A 69 3.22 -4.48 -16.01
CA LEU A 69 4.67 -4.38 -16.15
C LEU A 69 5.26 -3.10 -15.51
N ASP A 70 4.55 -1.98 -15.56
CA ASP A 70 5.01 -0.73 -14.94
C ASP A 70 4.92 -0.79 -13.40
N HIS A 71 3.95 -1.53 -12.88
CA HIS A 71 3.91 -1.86 -11.45
C HIS A 71 5.10 -2.74 -11.06
N LEU A 72 5.45 -3.75 -11.87
CA LEU A 72 6.64 -4.57 -11.58
C LEU A 72 7.93 -3.73 -11.56
N LYS A 73 8.09 -2.79 -12.50
CA LYS A 73 9.24 -1.85 -12.50
C LYS A 73 9.27 -1.00 -11.24
N LEU A 74 8.12 -0.50 -10.81
CA LEU A 74 7.99 0.27 -9.57
C LEU A 74 8.41 -0.56 -8.35
N CYS A 75 7.92 -1.79 -8.24
CA CYS A 75 8.28 -2.70 -7.14
C CYS A 75 9.78 -2.96 -7.09
N VAL A 76 10.39 -3.30 -8.23
CA VAL A 76 11.85 -3.52 -8.32
C VAL A 76 12.62 -2.26 -7.93
N SER A 77 12.17 -1.09 -8.38
CA SER A 77 12.80 0.20 -8.03
C SER A 77 12.71 0.50 -6.53
N LEU A 78 11.55 0.24 -5.92
CA LEU A 78 11.35 0.41 -4.47
C LEU A 78 12.21 -0.57 -3.67
N MET A 79 12.29 -1.83 -4.09
CA MET A 79 13.18 -2.82 -3.46
C MET A 79 14.64 -2.38 -3.52
N PHE A 80 15.08 -1.84 -4.65
CA PHE A 80 16.43 -1.30 -4.81
C PHE A 80 16.68 -0.09 -3.90
N LEU A 81 15.75 0.86 -3.81
CA LEU A 81 15.85 2.03 -2.92
C LEU A 81 15.88 1.62 -1.44
N GLN A 82 15.08 0.62 -1.05
CA GLN A 82 15.08 0.07 0.30
C GLN A 82 16.41 -0.60 0.63
N PHE A 83 16.93 -1.42 -0.29
CA PHE A 83 18.24 -2.05 -0.14
C PHE A 83 19.34 -1.00 0.04
N LEU A 84 19.36 0.05 -0.80
CA LEU A 84 20.32 1.14 -0.68
C LEU A 84 20.22 1.87 0.67
N SER A 85 18.99 2.08 1.16
CA SER A 85 18.75 2.71 2.46
C SER A 85 19.33 1.89 3.63
N ILE A 86 19.19 0.57 3.57
CA ILE A 86 19.76 -0.35 4.57
C ILE A 86 21.29 -0.31 4.54
N VAL A 87 21.89 -0.32 3.35
CA VAL A 87 23.35 -0.21 3.19
C VAL A 87 23.88 1.10 3.77
N ILE A 88 23.24 2.24 3.45
CA ILE A 88 23.62 3.55 3.99
C ILE A 88 23.49 3.58 5.51
N ALA A 89 22.39 3.09 6.07
CA ALA A 89 22.19 3.01 7.51
C ALA A 89 23.29 2.21 8.20
N SER A 90 23.66 1.05 7.62
CA SER A 90 24.70 0.16 8.14
C SER A 90 26.09 0.81 8.13
N LEU A 91 26.45 1.47 7.01
CA LEU A 91 27.73 2.19 6.91
C LEU A 91 27.80 3.37 7.89
N THR A 92 26.68 4.06 8.09
CA THR A 92 26.60 5.20 9.01
C THR A 92 26.90 4.79 10.45
N GLU A 93 26.33 3.65 10.87
CA GLU A 93 26.58 3.10 12.20
C GLU A 93 28.07 2.79 12.40
N GLN A 94 28.75 2.32 11.37
CA GLN A 94 30.18 2.02 11.41
C GLN A 94 31.07 3.28 11.49
N TYR A 95 30.69 4.38 10.84
CA TYR A 95 31.53 5.59 10.72
C TYR A 95 31.10 6.78 11.60
N CYS A 96 30.07 6.64 12.44
CA CYS A 96 29.55 7.70 13.33
C CYS A 96 29.20 9.02 12.60
N VAL A 97 28.81 8.96 11.32
CA VAL A 97 28.39 10.13 10.56
C VAL A 97 26.91 10.43 10.86
N ASP A 98 26.53 11.69 11.00
CA ASP A 98 25.12 12.05 11.07
C ASP A 98 24.52 12.08 9.65
N VAL A 99 23.86 10.99 9.24
CA VAL A 99 23.12 10.94 7.95
C VAL A 99 21.62 10.87 8.13
N TRP A 100 21.07 11.28 9.28
CA TRP A 100 19.64 11.16 9.56
C TRP A 100 18.78 11.85 8.50
N HIS A 101 19.24 12.99 8.00
CA HIS A 101 18.57 13.70 6.92
C HIS A 101 18.53 12.89 5.61
N ILE A 102 19.59 12.12 5.32
CA ILE A 102 19.66 11.25 4.13
C ILE A 102 18.65 10.09 4.27
N LEU A 103 18.62 9.43 5.43
CA LEU A 103 17.68 8.32 5.67
C LEU A 103 16.22 8.79 5.61
N HIS A 104 15.89 9.94 6.20
CA HIS A 104 14.55 10.53 6.10
C HIS A 104 14.20 10.93 4.67
N ALA A 105 15.15 11.49 3.91
CA ALA A 105 14.93 11.83 2.51
C ALA A 105 14.66 10.60 1.65
N LEU A 106 15.40 9.49 1.87
CA LEU A 106 15.17 8.22 1.18
C LEU A 106 13.81 7.61 1.52
N LEU A 107 13.40 7.67 2.78
CA LEU A 107 12.09 7.21 3.22
C LEU A 107 10.97 8.01 2.57
N LEU A 108 11.07 9.34 2.60
CA LEU A 108 10.10 10.22 1.96
C LEU A 108 10.05 9.94 0.44
N ALA A 109 11.20 9.80 -0.21
CA ALA A 109 11.27 9.46 -1.62
C ALA A 109 10.59 8.11 -1.92
N SER A 110 10.79 7.08 -1.08
CA SER A 110 10.15 5.78 -1.26
C SER A 110 8.63 5.83 -1.10
N SER A 111 8.12 6.62 -0.14
CA SER A 111 6.68 6.83 0.06
C SER A 111 6.07 7.55 -1.13
N LEU A 112 6.66 8.68 -1.54
CA LEU A 112 6.20 9.46 -2.69
C LEU A 112 6.22 8.64 -3.98
N THR A 113 7.25 7.81 -4.17
CA THR A 113 7.35 6.90 -5.32
C THR A 113 6.21 5.87 -5.31
N THR A 114 5.88 5.32 -4.13
CA THR A 114 4.77 4.36 -3.97
C THR A 114 3.43 5.01 -4.29
N ASP A 115 3.17 6.21 -3.75
CA ASP A 115 1.91 6.95 -3.98
C ASP A 115 1.76 7.35 -5.45
N PHE A 116 2.82 7.87 -6.06
CA PHE A 116 2.83 8.23 -7.48
C PHE A 116 2.64 7.01 -8.39
N GLY A 117 3.30 5.90 -8.05
CA GLY A 117 3.14 4.65 -8.77
C GLY A 117 1.75 4.04 -8.65
N ALA A 118 1.13 4.12 -7.48
CA ALA A 118 -0.27 3.71 -7.28
C ALA A 118 -1.24 4.58 -8.11
N TYR A 119 -1.02 5.90 -8.13
CA TYR A 119 -1.80 6.82 -8.97
C TYR A 119 -1.68 6.48 -10.46
N ARG A 120 -0.44 6.30 -10.96
CA ARG A 120 -0.16 5.90 -12.35
C ARG A 120 -0.80 4.56 -12.71
N CYS A 121 -0.69 3.56 -11.84
CA CYS A 121 -1.31 2.25 -12.05
C CYS A 121 -2.84 2.36 -12.14
N SER A 122 -3.47 3.23 -11.35
CA SER A 122 -4.92 3.48 -11.43
C SER A 122 -5.31 4.14 -12.76
N GLU A 123 -4.53 5.12 -13.23
CA GLU A 123 -4.77 5.78 -14.52
C GLU A 123 -4.61 4.81 -15.70
N GLU A 124 -3.54 4.00 -15.70
CA GLU A 124 -3.30 2.97 -16.71
C GLU A 124 -4.40 1.91 -16.72
N TRP A 125 -4.88 1.51 -15.54
CA TRP A 125 -6.01 0.58 -15.45
C TRP A 125 -7.29 1.15 -16.06
N GLN A 126 -7.57 2.44 -15.82
CA GLN A 126 -8.72 3.10 -16.46
C GLN A 126 -8.57 3.16 -17.99
N LYS A 127 -7.37 3.46 -18.47
CA LYS A 127 -7.06 3.44 -19.91
C LYS A 127 -7.27 2.05 -20.50
N PHE A 128 -6.70 1.04 -19.87
CA PHE A 128 -6.87 -0.37 -20.24
C PHE A 128 -8.35 -0.76 -20.31
N CYS A 129 -9.14 -0.46 -19.28
CA CYS A 129 -10.58 -0.72 -19.29
C CYS A 129 -11.31 -0.01 -20.45
N SER A 130 -10.91 1.22 -20.77
CA SER A 130 -11.49 1.96 -21.89
C SER A 130 -11.10 1.38 -23.25
N GLU A 131 -9.92 0.79 -23.37
CA GLU A 131 -9.42 0.13 -24.57
C GLU A 131 -10.11 -1.20 -24.78
N VAL A 132 -10.34 -1.97 -23.70
CA VAL A 132 -11.13 -3.20 -23.78
C VAL A 132 -12.53 -2.92 -24.35
N LYS A 133 -13.22 -1.88 -23.87
CA LYS A 133 -14.54 -1.50 -24.38
C LYS A 133 -14.53 -1.22 -25.90
N ARG A 134 -13.41 -0.74 -26.41
CA ARG A 134 -13.20 -0.33 -27.81
C ARG A 134 -12.44 -1.37 -28.63
N PHE A 135 -12.09 -2.52 -28.04
CA PHE A 135 -11.31 -3.56 -28.68
C PHE A 135 -12.04 -4.06 -29.92
N THR A 136 -11.33 -4.16 -31.05
CA THR A 136 -11.80 -4.80 -32.27
C THR A 136 -10.68 -5.63 -32.87
N LEU A 137 -11.03 -6.79 -33.44
CA LEU A 137 -10.10 -7.73 -34.06
C LEU A 137 -9.35 -7.09 -35.24
N ARG A 138 -10.01 -6.16 -35.94
CA ARG A 138 -9.44 -5.42 -37.07
C ARG A 138 -8.30 -4.48 -36.68
N LYS A 139 -8.29 -3.97 -35.44
CA LYS A 139 -7.24 -3.06 -34.94
C LYS A 139 -6.09 -3.82 -34.29
N ALA A 140 -6.31 -5.08 -33.92
CA ALA A 140 -5.29 -5.92 -33.33
C ALA A 140 -4.17 -6.20 -34.35
N LYS A 141 -2.94 -6.07 -33.90
CA LYS A 141 -1.70 -6.27 -34.63
C LYS A 141 -1.17 -7.67 -34.36
N CYS A 142 -0.56 -8.27 -35.36
CA CYS A 142 0.26 -9.47 -35.22
C CYS A 142 1.73 -9.09 -35.42
N SER A 143 2.63 -9.67 -34.64
CA SER A 143 4.08 -9.49 -34.83
C SER A 143 4.56 -10.04 -36.19
N SER A 144 3.86 -11.04 -36.72
CA SER A 144 4.06 -11.62 -38.05
C SER A 144 2.75 -11.58 -38.82
N LEU A 145 2.75 -10.98 -40.01
CA LEU A 145 1.58 -10.93 -40.89
C LEU A 145 1.12 -12.33 -41.34
N ALA A 146 2.03 -13.31 -41.35
CA ALA A 146 1.71 -14.69 -41.70
C ALA A 146 0.88 -15.41 -40.61
N ASP A 147 0.97 -14.96 -39.36
CA ASP A 147 0.25 -15.57 -38.23
C ASP A 147 -1.22 -15.09 -38.19
N TYR A 148 -1.50 -13.90 -38.73
CA TYR A 148 -2.83 -13.29 -38.71
C TYR A 148 -3.93 -14.18 -39.31
N PRO A 149 -3.82 -14.73 -40.54
CA PRO A 149 -4.86 -15.60 -41.08
C PRO A 149 -5.07 -16.88 -40.26
N ILE A 150 -4.01 -17.42 -39.64
CA ILE A 150 -4.09 -18.63 -38.81
C ILE A 150 -4.88 -18.33 -37.54
N LEU A 151 -4.49 -17.30 -36.78
CA LEU A 151 -5.20 -16.88 -35.57
C LEU A 151 -6.65 -16.50 -35.87
N LYS A 152 -6.89 -15.82 -37.00
CA LYS A 152 -8.23 -15.45 -37.44
C LYS A 152 -9.10 -16.68 -37.71
N GLN A 153 -8.57 -17.70 -38.38
CA GLN A 153 -9.28 -18.94 -38.62
C GLN A 153 -9.59 -19.66 -37.30
N LEU A 154 -8.61 -19.78 -36.41
CA LEU A 154 -8.80 -20.38 -35.07
C LEU A 154 -9.88 -19.66 -34.26
N ILE A 155 -9.94 -18.34 -34.34
CA ILE A 155 -10.99 -17.53 -33.69
C ILE A 155 -12.36 -17.84 -34.26
N VAL A 156 -12.49 -17.95 -35.60
CA VAL A 156 -13.75 -18.28 -36.25
C VAL A 156 -14.17 -19.71 -35.93
N ASP A 157 -13.24 -20.66 -35.92
CA ASP A 157 -13.51 -22.06 -35.59
C ASP A 157 -14.03 -22.22 -34.15
N MET A 158 -13.45 -21.47 -33.22
CA MET A 158 -13.79 -21.52 -31.79
C MET A 158 -15.05 -20.74 -31.43
N TYR A 159 -15.17 -19.48 -31.89
CA TYR A 159 -16.27 -18.60 -31.52
C TYR A 159 -17.41 -18.55 -32.55
N GLY A 160 -17.25 -19.19 -33.70
CA GLY A 160 -18.16 -19.16 -34.84
C GLY A 160 -18.10 -17.86 -35.67
N SER A 161 -17.65 -16.73 -35.10
CA SER A 161 -17.42 -15.49 -35.83
C SER A 161 -16.51 -14.50 -35.08
N GLU A 162 -15.89 -13.59 -35.82
CA GLU A 162 -15.08 -12.48 -35.25
C GLU A 162 -15.91 -11.62 -34.28
N ALA A 163 -17.18 -11.36 -34.60
CA ALA A 163 -18.06 -10.52 -33.79
C ALA A 163 -18.38 -11.17 -32.44
N ARG A 164 -18.59 -12.51 -32.41
CA ARG A 164 -18.81 -13.25 -31.16
C ARG A 164 -17.55 -13.26 -30.30
N PHE A 165 -16.38 -13.42 -30.91
CA PHE A 165 -15.10 -13.29 -30.21
C PHE A 165 -14.92 -11.90 -29.58
N GLU A 166 -15.12 -10.82 -30.33
CA GLU A 166 -15.02 -9.46 -29.79
C GLU A 166 -16.01 -9.21 -28.64
N ALA A 167 -17.24 -9.71 -28.76
CA ALA A 167 -18.24 -9.61 -27.70
C ALA A 167 -17.81 -10.39 -26.44
N ALA A 168 -17.28 -11.61 -26.62
CA ALA A 168 -16.75 -12.41 -25.53
C ALA A 168 -15.59 -11.69 -24.82
N VAL A 169 -14.60 -11.21 -25.56
CA VAL A 169 -13.47 -10.43 -25.00
C VAL A 169 -14.01 -9.25 -24.18
N ARG A 170 -14.87 -8.41 -24.75
CA ARG A 170 -15.44 -7.25 -24.03
C ARG A 170 -16.19 -7.67 -22.76
N ALA A 171 -16.98 -8.74 -22.81
CA ALA A 171 -17.75 -9.24 -21.67
C ALA A 171 -16.88 -9.83 -20.55
N LEU A 172 -15.78 -10.51 -20.90
CA LEU A 172 -14.86 -11.12 -19.93
C LEU A 172 -14.24 -10.08 -19.00
N TRP A 173 -13.89 -8.92 -19.57
CA TRP A 173 -13.17 -7.84 -18.90
C TRP A 173 -14.02 -6.82 -18.15
N LEU A 174 -15.30 -6.67 -18.52
CA LEU A 174 -16.20 -5.70 -17.89
C LEU A 174 -16.83 -6.19 -16.57
N GLY A 175 -16.52 -7.42 -16.14
CA GLY A 175 -16.97 -7.95 -14.85
C GLY A 175 -16.37 -7.21 -13.64
N GLU A 176 -17.02 -7.33 -12.48
CA GLU A 176 -16.78 -6.64 -11.19
C GLU A 176 -15.39 -6.87 -10.53
N ARG A 177 -14.31 -7.05 -11.29
CA ARG A 177 -12.99 -7.45 -10.79
C ARG A 177 -12.08 -6.36 -10.27
N ARG A 178 -12.49 -5.09 -10.36
CA ARG A 178 -11.65 -3.94 -9.99
C ARG A 178 -11.06 -4.08 -8.58
N GLU A 179 -11.74 -4.78 -7.68
CA GLU A 179 -11.34 -4.85 -6.27
C GLU A 179 -10.43 -6.02 -5.90
N ARG A 180 -10.40 -7.12 -6.67
CA ARG A 180 -9.72 -8.36 -6.23
C ARG A 180 -8.30 -8.54 -6.76
N GLN A 181 -7.99 -8.09 -7.98
CA GLN A 181 -6.77 -8.54 -8.66
C GLN A 181 -5.49 -7.79 -8.28
N CYS A 182 -5.56 -6.56 -7.77
CA CYS A 182 -4.44 -5.95 -7.06
C CYS A 182 -4.91 -4.61 -6.47
N PRO A 183 -5.42 -4.58 -5.24
CA PRO A 183 -5.67 -3.30 -4.62
C PRO A 183 -4.32 -2.61 -4.47
N ALA A 184 -4.13 -1.47 -5.14
CA ALA A 184 -2.90 -0.69 -5.02
C ALA A 184 -2.53 -0.39 -3.54
N TRP A 185 -3.53 -0.40 -2.66
CA TRP A 185 -3.37 -0.27 -1.22
C TRP A 185 -2.80 -1.51 -0.50
N LEU A 186 -2.95 -2.72 -1.07
CA LEU A 186 -2.36 -3.93 -0.50
C LEU A 186 -0.83 -3.83 -0.55
N PHE A 187 -0.31 -3.27 -1.63
CA PHE A 187 1.11 -2.97 -1.79
C PHE A 187 1.56 -1.80 -0.93
N SER A 188 0.81 -0.69 -0.87
CA SER A 188 1.20 0.41 0.01
C SER A 188 1.26 -0.06 1.47
N ALA A 189 0.32 -0.88 1.93
CA ALA A 189 0.32 -1.44 3.29
C ALA A 189 1.45 -2.46 3.53
N ALA A 190 1.72 -3.36 2.60
CA ALA A 190 2.80 -4.34 2.72
C ALA A 190 4.18 -3.65 2.66
N SER A 191 4.37 -2.72 1.73
CA SER A 191 5.57 -1.89 1.62
C SER A 191 5.77 -1.05 2.87
N LEU A 192 4.71 -0.42 3.41
CA LEU A 192 4.80 0.31 4.68
C LEU A 192 5.22 -0.62 5.82
N ARG A 193 4.65 -1.84 5.89
CA ARG A 193 5.01 -2.82 6.92
C ARG A 193 6.47 -3.25 6.81
N ILE A 194 6.98 -3.52 5.61
CA ILE A 194 8.39 -3.89 5.39
C ILE A 194 9.30 -2.74 5.80
N ILE A 195 8.98 -1.52 5.37
CA ILE A 195 9.69 -0.30 5.78
C ILE A 195 9.67 -0.20 7.30
N CYS A 196 8.49 -0.06 7.92
CA CYS A 196 8.36 0.09 9.37
C CYS A 196 9.05 -1.04 10.16
N ALA A 197 8.92 -2.30 9.74
CA ALA A 197 9.52 -3.45 10.42
C ALA A 197 11.05 -3.38 10.45
N SER A 198 11.69 -2.92 9.39
CA SER A 198 13.15 -2.76 9.35
C SER A 198 13.69 -1.62 10.24
N TYR A 199 12.87 -0.60 10.53
CA TYR A 199 13.28 0.52 11.40
C TYR A 199 12.96 0.31 12.88
N ILE A 200 12.01 -0.57 13.22
CA ILE A 200 11.70 -0.88 14.63
C ILE A 200 12.95 -1.34 15.39
N PRO A 201 13.79 -2.28 14.90
CA PRO A 201 15.01 -2.70 15.58
C PRO A 201 16.03 -1.56 15.73
N LEU A 202 16.18 -0.71 14.71
CA LEU A 202 17.11 0.44 14.74
C LEU A 202 16.71 1.47 15.80
N ILE A 203 15.43 1.82 15.85
CA ILE A 203 14.88 2.75 16.86
C ILE A 203 15.00 2.10 18.24
N PHE A 204 14.62 0.83 18.37
CA PHE A 204 14.65 0.12 19.64
C PHE A 204 16.08 -0.01 20.19
N GLY A 205 17.05 -0.39 19.34
CA GLY A 205 18.46 -0.48 19.72
C GLY A 205 19.02 0.85 20.22
N ARG A 206 18.61 1.98 19.62
CA ARG A 206 19.02 3.31 20.07
C ARG A 206 18.36 3.75 21.37
N VAL A 207 17.06 3.53 21.52
CA VAL A 207 16.35 3.81 22.77
C VAL A 207 16.96 2.97 23.90
N ALA A 208 17.20 1.68 23.67
CA ALA A 208 17.87 0.80 24.62
C ALA A 208 19.30 1.27 24.94
N GLY A 209 20.09 1.66 23.94
CA GLY A 209 21.44 2.19 24.14
C GLY A 209 21.47 3.51 24.91
N ALA A 210 20.51 4.41 24.66
CA ALA A 210 20.37 5.66 25.40
C ALA A 210 19.97 5.39 26.86
N ILE A 211 19.03 4.47 27.10
CA ILE A 211 18.64 4.02 28.44
C ILE A 211 19.84 3.41 29.16
N ALA A 212 20.60 2.52 28.51
CA ALA A 212 21.80 1.92 29.10
C ALA A 212 22.87 2.95 29.48
N ARG A 213 23.08 3.99 28.66
CA ARG A 213 23.98 5.12 28.99
C ARG A 213 23.50 5.95 30.18
N LEU A 214 22.18 6.13 30.31
CA LEU A 214 21.59 6.80 31.46
C LEU A 214 21.77 5.98 32.75
N ILE A 215 21.59 4.66 32.67
CA ILE A 215 21.79 3.74 33.80
C ILE A 215 23.26 3.68 34.20
N LYS A 216 24.19 3.56 33.24
CA LYS A 216 25.63 3.40 33.53
C LYS A 216 26.30 4.66 34.09
N ASN A 217 25.74 5.84 33.81
CA ASN A 217 26.15 7.07 34.49
C ASN A 217 25.49 7.09 35.87
N ASP A 218 26.07 6.35 36.83
CA ASP A 218 25.69 6.20 38.25
C ASP A 218 25.59 7.51 39.07
N LYS A 219 25.51 8.69 38.42
CA LYS A 219 25.30 9.99 39.06
C LYS A 219 23.84 10.44 39.10
N TYR A 220 22.91 9.62 38.64
CA TYR A 220 21.49 9.89 38.80
C TYR A 220 20.96 9.04 39.94
N ASP A 221 20.83 9.65 41.12
CA ASP A 221 19.90 9.15 42.14
C ASP A 221 18.52 9.11 41.49
N LEU A 222 18.12 7.91 41.02
CA LEU A 222 16.76 7.64 40.60
C LEU A 222 15.88 7.73 41.85
N VAL A 223 15.49 8.95 42.21
CA VAL A 223 14.56 9.19 43.31
C VAL A 223 13.26 8.49 42.92
N PRO A 224 12.81 7.47 43.69
CA PRO A 224 11.56 6.80 43.39
C PRO A 224 10.45 7.83 43.50
N ILE A 225 9.69 8.01 42.41
CA ILE A 225 8.53 8.91 42.37
C ILE A 225 7.44 8.26 43.21
N TYR A 226 7.51 8.46 44.52
CA TYR A 226 6.42 8.22 45.43
C TYR A 226 5.53 9.47 45.49
N SER A 227 4.24 9.18 45.45
CA SER A 227 3.09 10.08 45.41
C SER A 227 3.04 11.03 46.62
N SER A 228 3.72 12.17 46.54
CA SER A 228 3.35 13.35 47.34
C SER A 228 4.09 14.60 46.89
N GLY A 229 3.44 15.42 46.06
CA GLY A 229 3.52 16.88 46.10
C GLY A 229 4.89 17.58 46.04
N VAL A 230 5.85 17.11 45.24
CA VAL A 230 7.11 17.84 45.03
C VAL A 230 7.05 18.69 43.75
N VAL A 231 7.30 19.99 43.91
CA VAL A 231 7.55 20.97 42.84
C VAL A 231 8.65 20.44 41.93
N CYS A 232 8.36 20.28 40.63
CA CYS A 232 9.33 19.83 39.63
C CYS A 232 10.58 20.74 39.65
N LYS A 233 11.66 20.30 40.30
CA LYS A 233 12.99 20.84 40.03
C LYS A 233 13.31 20.56 38.56
N ALA A 234 13.99 21.52 37.93
CA ALA A 234 14.34 21.54 36.52
C ALA A 234 14.71 20.14 36.01
N ILE A 235 13.99 19.69 34.99
CA ILE A 235 14.33 18.48 34.24
C ILE A 235 15.82 18.60 33.87
N PRO A 236 16.69 17.66 34.30
CA PRO A 236 18.11 17.73 33.97
C PRO A 236 18.28 17.90 32.46
N ASN A 237 19.18 18.78 32.02
CA ASN A 237 19.39 19.10 30.60
C ASN A 237 19.50 17.84 29.72
N ASN A 238 20.05 16.78 30.28
CA ASN A 238 20.29 15.47 29.69
C ASN A 238 18.97 14.69 29.43
N VAL A 239 17.96 14.85 30.27
CA VAL A 239 16.60 14.32 30.05
C VAL A 239 15.85 15.17 29.02
N GLN A 240 16.10 16.49 28.98
CA GLN A 240 15.57 17.32 27.89
C GLN A 240 16.14 16.94 26.53
N VAL A 241 17.44 16.64 26.45
CA VAL A 241 18.10 16.14 25.23
C VAL A 241 17.48 14.82 24.78
N LEU A 242 17.24 13.89 25.71
CA LEU A 242 16.56 12.62 25.39
C LEU A 242 15.12 12.83 24.89
N LEU A 243 14.34 13.69 25.56
CA LEU A 243 12.99 14.04 25.13
C LEU A 243 13.01 14.74 23.77
N TRP A 244 14.04 15.54 23.47
CA TRP A 244 14.21 16.19 22.19
C TRP A 244 14.57 15.20 21.08
N GLU A 245 15.45 14.22 21.33
CA GLU A 245 15.77 13.14 20.40
C GLU A 245 14.57 12.21 20.15
N LEU A 246 13.82 11.84 21.20
CA LEU A 246 12.57 11.08 21.07
C LEU A 246 11.51 11.87 20.29
N ARG A 247 11.39 13.18 20.53
CA ARG A 247 10.45 14.08 19.83
C ARG A 247 10.81 14.24 18.35
N GLY A 248 12.10 14.34 18.03
CA GLY A 248 12.60 14.47 16.65
C GLY A 248 12.52 13.17 15.85
N SER A 249 12.67 12.01 16.50
CA SER A 249 12.78 10.72 15.81
C SER A 249 11.46 9.93 15.75
N ILE A 250 10.65 9.96 16.81
CA ILE A 250 9.48 9.07 16.93
C ILE A 250 8.20 9.75 16.41
N ILE A 251 8.01 11.04 16.69
CA ILE A 251 6.76 11.74 16.33
C ILE A 251 6.55 11.85 14.82
N PRO A 252 7.56 12.17 13.98
CA PRO A 252 7.38 12.20 12.53
C PRO A 252 7.03 10.83 11.95
N ILE A 253 7.58 9.75 12.53
CA ILE A 253 7.32 8.37 12.09
C ILE A 253 5.88 7.97 12.45
N ILE A 254 5.43 8.27 13.67
CA ILE A 254 4.03 8.03 14.08
C ILE A 254 3.07 8.84 13.19
N PHE A 255 3.38 10.12 12.91
CA PHE A 255 2.57 10.94 12.02
C PHE A 255 2.57 10.43 10.58
N ALA A 256 3.70 9.98 10.03
CA ALA A 256 3.77 9.40 8.70
C ALA A 256 2.96 8.10 8.60
N CYS A 257 3.07 7.23 9.62
CA CYS A 257 2.31 5.97 9.70
C CYS A 257 0.80 6.20 9.87
N ALA A 258 0.38 7.27 10.54
CA ALA A 258 -1.03 7.62 10.72
C ALA A 258 -1.63 8.40 9.54
N ARG A 259 -0.82 9.21 8.83
CA ARG A 259 -1.25 10.07 7.72
C ARG A 259 -1.41 9.29 6.41
N ALA A 260 -0.57 8.30 6.13
CA ALA A 260 -0.65 7.53 4.90
C ALA A 260 -1.98 6.76 4.73
N PRO A 261 -2.51 6.04 5.75
CA PRO A 261 -3.82 5.40 5.66
C PRO A 261 -4.97 6.40 5.47
N LEU A 262 -4.88 7.58 6.09
CA LEU A 262 -5.91 8.63 6.01
C LEU A 262 -5.94 9.29 4.63
N MET A 263 -4.77 9.59 4.06
CA MET A 263 -4.67 10.16 2.70
C MET A 263 -5.12 9.13 1.63
N LEU A 264 -4.83 7.85 1.84
CA LEU A 264 -5.35 6.76 0.99
C LEU A 264 -6.87 6.64 1.09
N LEU A 265 -7.45 6.81 2.29
CA LEU A 265 -8.91 6.78 2.48
C LEU A 265 -9.61 7.96 1.78
N ILE A 266 -9.02 9.16 1.90
CA ILE A 266 -9.54 10.39 1.27
C ILE A 266 -9.39 10.32 -0.27
N ALA A 267 -8.24 9.87 -0.77
CA ALA A 267 -8.00 9.69 -2.20
C ALA A 267 -8.93 8.61 -2.79
N HIS A 268 -9.20 7.54 -2.03
CA HIS A 268 -10.16 6.51 -2.41
C HIS A 268 -11.59 7.05 -2.50
N GLU A 269 -12.06 7.81 -1.51
CA GLU A 269 -13.38 8.48 -1.55
C GLU A 269 -13.50 9.44 -2.74
N LEU A 270 -12.48 10.27 -2.99
CA LEU A 270 -12.47 11.21 -4.12
C LEU A 270 -12.44 10.49 -5.48
N ALA A 271 -11.77 9.34 -5.57
CA ALA A 271 -11.64 8.58 -6.82
C ALA A 271 -12.83 7.63 -7.10
N THR A 272 -13.57 7.21 -6.07
CA THR A 272 -14.66 6.23 -6.20
C THR A 272 -16.05 6.85 -6.11
N GLY A 273 -16.19 8.07 -5.57
CA GLY A 273 -17.48 8.73 -5.39
C GLY A 273 -18.42 8.03 -4.39
N CYS A 274 -17.92 7.02 -3.66
CA CYS A 274 -18.66 6.40 -2.57
C CYS A 274 -18.86 7.43 -1.44
N THR A 275 -20.07 7.48 -0.90
CA THR A 275 -20.41 8.39 0.20
C THR A 275 -20.27 7.66 1.53
N LEU A 276 -19.14 7.80 2.23
CA LEU A 276 -19.15 7.54 3.66
C LEU A 276 -20.24 8.41 4.30
N SER A 277 -21.07 7.79 5.14
CA SER A 277 -22.20 8.44 5.79
C SER A 277 -21.74 9.69 6.53
N LYS A 278 -22.60 10.71 6.61
CA LYS A 278 -22.34 12.00 7.29
C LYS A 278 -21.76 11.83 8.71
N TRP A 279 -22.02 10.69 9.34
CA TRP A 279 -21.49 10.29 10.65
C TRP A 279 -19.97 10.12 10.69
N CYS A 280 -19.37 9.44 9.70
CA CYS A 280 -17.92 9.21 9.67
C CYS A 280 -17.15 10.51 9.42
N ARG A 281 -17.71 11.44 8.63
CA ARG A 281 -17.15 12.79 8.44
C ARG A 281 -17.13 13.59 9.74
N GLY A 282 -18.20 13.49 10.53
CA GLY A 282 -18.29 14.14 11.85
C GLY A 282 -17.25 13.60 12.85
N VAL A 283 -17.11 12.27 12.93
CA VAL A 283 -16.16 11.64 13.87
C VAL A 283 -14.70 11.95 13.51
N ILE A 284 -14.35 11.94 12.22
CA ILE A 284 -13.01 12.30 11.75
C ILE A 284 -12.73 13.80 11.99
N PHE A 285 -13.69 14.68 11.68
CA PHE A 285 -13.54 16.12 11.88
C PHE A 285 -13.40 16.47 13.37
N VAL A 286 -14.21 15.88 14.25
CA VAL A 286 -14.14 16.11 15.71
C VAL A 286 -12.80 15.60 16.26
N SER A 287 -12.31 14.44 15.81
CA SER A 287 -11.03 13.88 16.27
C SER A 287 -9.85 14.75 15.82
N LEU A 288 -9.86 15.26 14.59
CA LEU A 288 -8.84 16.17 14.06
C LEU A 288 -8.90 17.56 14.70
N PHE A 289 -10.11 18.09 14.95
CA PHE A 289 -10.31 19.38 15.63
C PHE A 289 -9.86 19.31 17.10
N GLN A 290 -10.09 18.18 17.78
CA GLN A 290 -9.60 17.94 19.13
C GLN A 290 -8.07 17.77 19.16
N ALA A 291 -7.48 17.05 18.20
CA ALA A 291 -6.02 16.93 18.08
C ALA A 291 -5.34 18.27 17.77
N TYR A 292 -5.92 19.09 16.89
CA TYR A 292 -5.44 20.43 16.56
C TYR A 292 -5.54 21.40 17.75
N ASN A 293 -6.67 21.42 18.47
CA ASN A 293 -6.81 22.24 19.66
C ASN A 293 -5.86 21.80 20.79
N CYS A 294 -5.61 20.50 20.92
CA CYS A 294 -4.63 19.96 21.87
C CYS A 294 -3.21 20.41 21.51
N PHE A 295 -2.85 20.37 20.22
CA PHE A 295 -1.56 20.83 19.70
C PHE A 295 -1.38 22.36 19.85
N SER A 296 -2.43 23.14 19.56
CA SER A 296 -2.43 24.60 19.73
C SER A 296 -2.27 25.00 21.20
N LYS A 297 -2.95 24.32 22.13
CA LYS A 297 -2.78 24.56 23.58
C LYS A 297 -1.40 24.15 24.11
N MET A 298 -0.78 23.13 23.51
CA MET A 298 0.60 22.73 23.84
C MET A 298 1.67 23.72 23.34
N ILE A 299 1.43 24.35 22.17
CA ILE A 299 2.35 25.35 21.60
C ILE A 299 2.17 26.72 22.27
N CYS A 300 0.93 27.09 22.59
CA CYS A 300 0.61 28.41 23.16
C CYS A 300 0.70 28.48 24.69
N GLY A 301 1.42 27.56 25.34
CA GLY A 301 1.61 27.52 26.78
C GLY A 301 2.44 28.69 27.34
N ALA A 302 1.75 29.79 27.65
CA ALA A 302 1.99 30.78 28.70
C ALA A 302 3.35 31.54 28.72
N SER A 303 3.47 32.53 27.85
CA SER A 303 4.13 33.80 28.20
C SER A 303 3.09 34.74 28.82
N THR A 304 2.90 34.67 30.14
CA THR A 304 2.34 35.80 30.90
C THR A 304 3.07 35.92 32.23
N SER A 305 3.56 37.13 32.47
CA SER A 305 4.18 37.65 33.67
C SER A 305 3.44 37.34 34.99
N ARG A 306 4.21 37.36 36.08
CA ARG A 306 3.86 37.33 37.52
C ARG A 306 2.60 38.14 37.94
N PRO A 307 2.02 37.85 39.13
CA PRO A 307 0.62 37.40 39.27
C PRO A 307 -0.28 38.31 40.13
N PRO A 308 -1.60 38.06 40.22
CA PRO A 308 -2.43 38.53 41.32
C PRO A 308 -2.35 37.58 42.53
N LEU A 309 -2.35 38.18 43.72
CA LEU A 309 -2.54 37.52 45.01
C LEU A 309 -3.98 36.98 45.09
N PHE A 310 -4.15 35.67 45.26
CA PHE A 310 -5.15 34.97 46.11
C PHE A 310 -5.25 33.49 45.67
N PRO A 311 -5.47 32.54 46.59
CA PRO A 311 -5.47 31.12 46.27
C PRO A 311 -6.88 30.65 45.85
N VAL A 312 -6.97 29.93 44.74
CA VAL A 312 -8.13 29.07 44.41
C VAL A 312 -7.58 27.68 44.08
N PRO A 313 -8.14 26.59 44.63
CA PRO A 313 -7.63 25.25 44.38
C PRO A 313 -8.24 24.67 43.10
N MET A 314 -7.41 24.18 42.19
CA MET A 314 -7.83 23.20 41.17
C MET A 314 -6.67 22.25 40.86
N ASN A 315 -6.85 20.99 41.23
CA ASN A 315 -6.28 19.86 40.52
C ASN A 315 -7.47 19.02 40.02
N PRO A 316 -7.57 18.67 38.72
CA PRO A 316 -8.41 17.55 38.32
C PRO A 316 -7.71 16.23 38.71
N PRO A 317 -8.47 15.19 39.10
CA PRO A 317 -7.88 13.94 39.57
C PRO A 317 -7.29 13.12 38.42
N ALA A 318 -6.25 12.35 38.71
CA ALA A 318 -5.52 11.46 37.80
C ALA A 318 -6.38 10.40 37.07
N ASP A 319 -7.66 10.30 37.41
CA ASP A 319 -8.62 9.37 36.82
C ASP A 319 -9.08 9.81 35.41
N GLU A 320 -9.02 11.11 35.08
CA GLU A 320 -9.34 11.55 33.72
C GLU A 320 -8.32 11.00 32.71
N ALA A 321 -7.02 11.10 32.99
CA ALA A 321 -5.96 10.59 32.10
C ALA A 321 -6.08 9.07 31.83
N ARG A 322 -6.57 8.31 32.81
CA ARG A 322 -6.85 6.87 32.67
C ARG A 322 -8.09 6.61 31.81
N LEU A 323 -9.14 7.43 31.94
CA LEU A 323 -10.30 7.39 31.05
C LEU A 323 -9.93 7.71 29.59
N TRP A 324 -8.97 8.61 29.33
CA TRP A 324 -8.52 8.98 27.98
C TRP A 324 -7.73 7.87 27.26
N ILE A 325 -6.85 7.17 27.97
CA ILE A 325 -6.09 6.02 27.43
C ILE A 325 -7.05 4.84 27.19
N PHE A 326 -7.96 4.58 28.14
CA PHE A 326 -8.96 3.53 27.99
C PHE A 326 -9.92 3.81 26.83
N GLY A 327 -10.38 5.05 26.68
CA GLY A 327 -11.25 5.46 25.56
C GLY A 327 -10.60 5.28 24.19
N THR A 328 -9.31 5.60 24.05
CA THR A 328 -8.59 5.48 22.77
C THR A 328 -8.36 4.01 22.38
N VAL A 329 -8.04 3.15 23.36
CA VAL A 329 -7.88 1.70 23.15
C VAL A 329 -9.22 1.02 22.84
N VAL A 330 -10.30 1.42 23.52
CA VAL A 330 -11.66 0.90 23.30
C VAL A 330 -12.19 1.29 21.93
N VAL A 331 -12.04 2.55 21.49
CA VAL A 331 -12.46 3.01 20.16
C VAL A 331 -11.68 2.31 19.04
N THR A 332 -10.36 2.13 19.20
CA THR A 332 -9.52 1.44 18.21
C THR A 332 -9.88 -0.06 18.13
N SER A 333 -10.19 -0.69 19.27
CA SER A 333 -10.60 -2.10 19.33
C SER A 333 -12.01 -2.33 18.79
N LEU A 334 -12.97 -1.45 19.07
CA LEU A 334 -14.31 -1.47 18.49
C LEU A 334 -14.27 -1.31 16.97
N PHE A 335 -13.38 -0.46 16.44
CA PHE A 335 -13.20 -0.29 15.00
C PHE A 335 -12.69 -1.58 14.31
N LEU A 336 -11.85 -2.35 15.00
CA LEU A 336 -11.34 -3.65 14.51
C LEU A 336 -12.39 -4.77 14.64
N ILE A 337 -13.23 -4.74 15.67
CA ILE A 337 -14.31 -5.72 15.88
C ILE A 337 -15.45 -5.50 14.87
N ILE A 338 -15.89 -4.25 14.66
CA ILE A 338 -16.94 -3.91 13.69
C ILE A 338 -16.51 -4.27 12.26
N ARG A 339 -15.23 -4.07 11.91
CA ARG A 339 -14.69 -4.51 10.61
C ARG A 339 -14.70 -6.04 10.42
N ARG A 340 -14.59 -6.81 11.50
CA ARG A 340 -14.63 -8.28 11.46
C ARG A 340 -16.07 -8.82 11.31
N SER A 341 -17.05 -8.13 11.90
CA SER A 341 -18.48 -8.50 11.81
C SER A 341 -19.11 -8.23 10.43
N TYR A 342 -18.57 -7.28 9.64
CA TYR A 342 -19.05 -7.01 8.27
C TYR A 342 -18.51 -7.99 7.20
N VAL A 343 -17.64 -8.94 7.57
CA VAL A 343 -17.04 -9.92 6.63
C VAL A 343 -17.75 -11.28 6.65
N TYR A 344 -18.72 -11.50 7.52
CA TYR A 344 -19.52 -12.73 7.53
C TYR A 344 -21.01 -12.41 7.58
N GLU A 345 -21.61 -12.26 6.41
CA GLU A 345 -22.97 -12.75 6.09
C GLU A 345 -23.25 -12.48 4.61
N VAL A 346 -23.01 -13.47 3.75
CA VAL A 346 -23.72 -13.60 2.48
C VAL A 346 -24.69 -14.76 2.68
N PRO A 347 -26.01 -14.57 2.54
CA PRO A 347 -26.95 -15.66 2.65
C PRO A 347 -26.68 -16.66 1.52
N SER A 348 -26.58 -17.94 1.88
CA SER A 348 -26.59 -19.03 0.92
C SER A 348 -27.91 -19.00 0.14
N VAL A 349 -27.88 -18.51 -1.10
CA VAL A 349 -28.98 -18.73 -2.04
C VAL A 349 -28.91 -20.20 -2.47
N VAL A 350 -29.93 -20.94 -2.06
CA VAL A 350 -30.18 -22.35 -2.37
C VAL A 350 -30.34 -22.50 -3.89
N LYS A 351 -29.76 -23.59 -4.41
CA LYS A 351 -29.80 -24.03 -5.82
C LYS A 351 -31.22 -24.25 -6.33
#